data_AF-A0A7Y5F4J5-F1
#
_entry.id   AF-A0A7Y5F4J5-F1
#
_cell.length_a   1.000
_cell.length_b   1.000
_cell.length_c   1.000
_cell.angle_alpha   90.00
_cell.angle_beta   90.00
_cell.angle_gamma   90.00
#
_symmetry.space_group_name_H-M   'P 1'
#
loop_
_entity.id
_entity.type
_entity.pdbx_description
1 polymer ?
#
loop_
_entity_poly.entity_id
_entity_poly.type
_entity_poly.pdbx_seq_one_letter_code
_entity_poly.pdbx_strand_id
1 'polypeptide(L)' 'MLHRHLTHQEYTLAAIDDTIARGKRRDWADLRHAALQDRTIFEKVLRVCQAHIADPYAQRYHFCKQYAERNLA' A
#
# COMPACT_ATOMS: atom_id res chain seq x y z
N MET A 1 -25.61 -0.19 -20.26
CA MET A 1 -24.53 -1.10 -19.82
C MET A 1 -23.74 -0.36 -18.76
N LEU A 2 -23.73 -0.85 -17.52
CA LEU A 2 -23.14 -0.16 -16.37
C LEU A 2 -21.62 -0.05 -16.56
N HIS A 3 -21.12 1.17 -16.77
CA HIS A 3 -19.69 1.51 -16.69
C HIS A 3 -19.22 1.40 -15.23
N ARG A 4 -19.12 0.17 -14.73
CA ARG A 4 -18.59 -0.11 -13.40
C ARG A 4 -17.06 -0.21 -13.50
N HIS A 5 -16.35 0.69 -12.81
CA HIS A 5 -14.96 0.54 -12.37
C HIS A 5 -13.78 0.94 -13.30
N LEU A 6 -13.81 2.14 -13.88
CA LEU A 6 -12.55 2.81 -14.30
C LEU A 6 -11.81 3.51 -13.15
N THR A 7 -12.26 3.36 -11.89
CA THR A 7 -11.72 4.07 -10.72
C THR A 7 -10.68 3.28 -9.90
N HIS A 8 -10.42 2.00 -10.22
CA HIS A 8 -9.60 1.11 -9.36
C HIS A 8 -8.13 0.90 -9.80
N GLN A 9 -7.61 1.68 -10.76
CA GLN A 9 -6.27 1.43 -11.30
C GLN A 9 -5.12 2.24 -10.66
N GLU A 10 -5.38 3.15 -9.72
CA GLU A 10 -4.29 3.95 -9.12
C GLU A 10 -3.45 3.20 -8.09
N TYR A 11 -4.01 2.17 -7.42
CA TYR A 11 -3.33 1.38 -6.40
C TYR A 11 -3.21 -0.09 -6.82
N THR A 12 -2.47 -0.32 -7.92
CA THR A 12 -1.95 -1.64 -8.26
C THR A 12 -0.83 -2.05 -7.30
N LEU A 13 -0.52 -3.35 -7.22
CA LEU A 13 0.58 -3.83 -6.36
C LEU A 13 1.91 -3.17 -6.74
N ALA A 14 2.20 -3.01 -8.03
CA ALA A 14 3.40 -2.36 -8.52
C ALA A 14 3.46 -0.86 -8.16
N ALA A 15 2.33 -0.14 -8.27
CA ALA A 15 2.26 1.27 -7.89
C ALA A 15 2.46 1.47 -6.37
N ILE A 16 1.91 0.56 -5.55
CA ILE A 16 2.12 0.56 -4.10
C ILE A 16 3.58 0.28 -3.76
N ASP A 17 4.18 -0.73 -4.38
CA ASP A 17 5.60 -1.09 -4.20
C ASP A 17 6.52 0.10 -4.53
N ASP A 18 6.34 0.68 -5.71
CA ASP A 18 7.10 1.86 -6.16
C ASP A 18 6.89 3.08 -5.24
N THR A 19 5.68 3.29 -4.72
CA THR A 19 5.40 4.34 -3.73
C THR A 19 6.16 4.13 -2.42
N ILE A 20 6.16 2.89 -1.89
CA ILE A 20 6.88 2.55 -0.66
C ILE A 20 8.41 2.67 -0.89
N ALA A 21 8.90 2.15 -2.02
CA ALA A 21 10.31 2.19 -2.40
C ALA A 21 10.82 3.63 -2.51
N ARG A 22 10.09 4.51 -3.23
CA ARG A 22 10.50 5.91 -3.44
C ARG A 22 10.48 6.76 -2.18
N GLY A 23 9.63 6.44 -1.19
CA GLY A 23 9.62 7.14 0.10
C GLY A 23 9.21 8.62 0.04
N LYS A 24 8.52 9.06 -1.02
CA LYS A 24 8.09 10.46 -1.15
C LYS A 24 6.95 10.75 -0.18
N ARG A 25 7.10 11.82 0.61
CA ARG A 25 6.13 12.19 1.66
C ARG A 25 4.71 12.37 1.13
N ARG A 26 4.55 12.97 -0.06
CA ARG A 26 3.23 13.20 -0.68
C ARG A 26 2.58 11.89 -1.10
N ASP A 27 3.29 11.07 -1.88
CA ASP A 27 2.81 9.77 -2.34
C ASP A 27 2.42 8.86 -1.16
N TRP A 28 3.18 8.91 -0.06
CA TRP A 28 2.84 8.19 1.18
C TRP A 28 1.58 8.72 1.86
N ALA A 29 1.38 10.04 1.88
CA ALA A 29 0.16 10.64 2.42
C ALA A 29 -1.07 10.28 1.58
N ASP A 30 -0.94 10.29 0.26
CA ASP A 30 -2.01 9.94 -0.68
C ASP A 30 -2.36 8.45 -0.57
N LEU A 31 -1.35 7.56 -0.53
CA LEU A 31 -1.54 6.12 -0.30
C LEU A 31 -2.23 5.85 1.05
N ARG A 32 -1.80 6.54 2.12
CA ARG A 32 -2.43 6.42 3.43
C ARG A 32 -3.89 6.89 3.39
N HIS A 33 -4.15 8.04 2.77
CA HIS A 33 -5.50 8.57 2.66
C HIS A 33 -6.41 7.58 1.93
N ALA A 34 -5.97 7.04 0.80
CA ALA A 34 -6.72 6.04 0.06
C ALA A 34 -6.95 4.76 0.87
N ALA A 35 -5.92 4.26 1.56
CA ALA A 35 -6.03 3.05 2.38
C ALA A 35 -7.02 3.19 3.55
N LEU A 36 -7.12 4.39 4.14
CA LEU A 36 -8.11 4.67 5.18
C LEU A 36 -9.55 4.73 4.65
N GLN A 37 -9.75 4.98 3.35
CA GLN A 37 -11.07 4.98 2.70
C GLN A 37 -11.43 3.62 2.09
N ASP A 38 -10.43 2.80 1.75
CA ASP A 38 -10.61 1.49 1.13
C ASP A 38 -9.70 0.44 1.78
N ARG A 39 -10.31 -0.43 2.59
CA ARG A 39 -9.64 -1.51 3.31
C ARG A 39 -8.87 -2.46 2.38
N THR A 40 -9.32 -2.64 1.14
CA THR A 40 -8.64 -3.52 0.16
C THR A 40 -7.24 -3.01 -0.21
N ILE A 41 -6.99 -1.71 -0.06
CA ILE A 41 -5.67 -1.13 -0.28
C ILE A 41 -4.72 -1.52 0.84
N PHE A 42 -5.18 -1.61 2.11
CA PHE A 42 -4.34 -2.15 3.19
C PHE A 42 -3.95 -3.61 2.96
N GLU A 43 -4.86 -4.43 2.45
CA GLU A 43 -4.57 -5.83 2.10
C GLU A 43 -3.50 -5.93 0.98
N LYS A 44 -3.59 -5.05 -0.02
CA LYS A 44 -2.55 -4.93 -1.06
C LYS A 44 -1.21 -4.48 -0.50
N VAL A 45 -1.20 -3.49 0.42
CA VAL A 45 0.02 -3.05 1.11
C VAL A 45 0.67 -4.22 1.86
N LEU A 46 -0.11 -5.02 2.59
CA LEU A 46 0.43 -6.23 3.25
C LEU A 46 1.04 -7.20 2.24
N ARG A 47 0.35 -7.46 1.14
CA ARG A 47 0.83 -8.36 0.09
C ARG A 47 2.17 -7.88 -0.50
N VAL A 48 2.31 -6.59 -0.76
CA VAL A 48 3.58 -6.00 -1.22
C VAL A 48 4.65 -6.19 -0.16
N CYS A 49 4.38 -5.77 1.09
CA CYS A 49 5.40 -5.83 2.14
C CYS A 49 5.85 -7.25 2.46
N GLN A 50 4.99 -8.26 2.30
CA GLN A 50 5.33 -9.67 2.51
C GLN A 50 6.50 -10.14 1.63
N ALA A 51 6.69 -9.55 0.44
CA ALA A 51 7.82 -9.89 -0.43
C ALA A 51 9.17 -9.38 0.09
N HIS A 52 9.17 -8.42 1.02
CA HIS A 52 10.38 -7.75 1.51
C HIS A 52 10.75 -8.09 2.96
N ILE A 53 9.98 -8.94 3.66
CA ILE A 53 10.20 -9.22 5.08
C ILE A 53 11.55 -9.89 5.38
N ALA A 54 12.12 -10.59 4.40
CA ALA A 54 13.39 -11.28 4.55
C ALA A 54 14.58 -10.32 4.53
N ASP A 55 14.42 -9.10 4.02
CA ASP A 55 15.44 -8.08 4.04
C ASP A 55 15.31 -7.23 5.33
N PRO A 56 16.25 -7.36 6.29
CA PRO A 56 16.21 -6.57 7.52
C PRO A 56 16.42 -5.08 7.28
N TYR A 57 16.96 -4.68 6.13
CA TYR A 57 17.22 -3.29 5.77
C TYR A 57 16.06 -2.63 5.01
N ALA A 58 15.01 -3.38 4.65
CA ALA A 58 13.79 -2.89 4.01
C ALA A 58 12.86 -2.14 4.99
N GLN A 59 13.41 -1.20 5.77
CA GLN A 59 12.73 -0.51 6.89
C GLN A 59 11.38 0.10 6.51
N ARG A 60 11.26 0.66 5.30
CA ARG A 60 10.00 1.25 4.80
C ARG A 60 8.90 0.21 4.69
N TYR A 61 9.22 -0.99 4.18
CA TYR A 61 8.27 -2.09 4.05
C TYR A 61 7.88 -2.66 5.41
N HIS A 62 8.84 -2.77 6.34
CA HIS A 62 8.54 -3.17 7.72
C HIS A 62 7.58 -2.19 8.41
N PHE A 63 7.82 -0.88 8.25
CA PHE A 63 6.93 0.16 8.76
C PHE A 63 5.53 0.07 8.14
N CYS A 64 5.44 0.01 6.80
CA CYS A 64 4.17 -0.06 6.10
C CYS A 64 3.38 -1.34 6.45
N LYS A 65 4.06 -2.49 6.60
CA LYS A 65 3.46 -3.74 7.07
C LYS A 65 2.82 -3.57 8.44
N GLN A 66 3.59 -3.11 9.43
CA GLN A 66 3.08 -2.91 10.79
C GLN A 66 1.92 -1.93 10.83
N TYR A 67 1.98 -0.86 10.04
CA TYR A 67 0.90 0.11 9.95
C TYR A 67 -0.37 -0.52 9.36
N ALA A 68 -0.25 -1.27 8.27
CA ALA A 68 -1.39 -1.96 7.65
C ALA A 68 -1.99 -3.03 8.57
N GLU A 69 -1.17 -3.83 9.26
CA GLU A 69 -1.63 -4.81 10.25
C GLU A 69 -2.48 -4.17 11.35
N ARG A 70 -2.04 -3.02 11.88
CA ARG A 70 -2.77 -2.28 12.92
C ARG A 70 -4.11 -1.70 12.47
N ASN A 71 -4.27 -1.38 11.18
CA ASN A 71 -5.54 -0.86 10.65
C ASN A 71 -6.46 -1.98 10.13
N LEU A 72 -5.95 -3.20 10.02
CA LEU A 72 -6.72 -4.39 9.63
C LEU A 72 -7.19 -5.22 10.82
N ALA A 73 -6.55 -5.11 11.99
CA ALA A 73 -7.05 -5.66 13.25
C ALA A 73 -8.35 -4.99 13.69
#